data_AF-A0A484LDB7-F1
#
_entry.id   AF-A0A484LDB7-F1
#
_cell.length_a   1.000
_cell.length_b   1.000
_cell.length_c   1.000
_cell.angle_alpha   90.00
_cell.angle_beta   90.00
_cell.angle_gamma   90.00
#
_symmetry.space_group_name_H-M   'P 1'
#
loop_
_entity.id
_entity.type
_entity.pdbx_description
1 polymer ?
#
loop_
_entity_poly.entity_id
_entity_poly.type
_entity_poly.pdbx_seq_one_letter_code
_entity_poly.pdbx_strand_id
1 'polypeptide(L)'
;MAGGMGAENTQLKENRRLLDDVSELKRAMAKKDEDFLGLPAAWVEKSKADAARVMTATPEATIESFRLLYRKPEAKKMITAIGSYGFKSGQKKDRIASHQILKKRDPEFSETSYGLAPIPEEGQAPPCFLT
;
A
#
# COMPACT_ATOMS: atom_id res chain seq x y z
N MET A 1 36.07 -26.29 -56.14
CA MET A 1 35.38 -25.36 -55.21
C MET A 1 34.75 -26.14 -54.07
N ALA A 2 35.54 -26.58 -53.08
CA ALA A 2 35.04 -27.37 -51.93
C ALA A 2 35.43 -26.76 -50.56
N GLY A 3 36.37 -25.81 -50.52
CA GLY A 3 36.82 -25.17 -49.28
C GLY A 3 35.86 -24.10 -48.73
N GLY A 4 35.10 -23.40 -49.60
CA GLY A 4 34.18 -22.34 -49.18
C GLY A 4 32.95 -22.86 -48.43
N MET A 5 32.30 -23.92 -48.93
CA MET A 5 31.11 -24.52 -48.30
C MET A 5 31.40 -25.13 -46.92
N GLY A 6 32.63 -25.61 -46.69
CA GLY A 6 33.04 -26.14 -45.38
C GLY A 6 33.17 -25.06 -44.31
N ALA A 7 33.79 -23.93 -44.67
CA ALA A 7 33.96 -22.77 -43.79
C ALA A 7 32.61 -22.10 -43.45
N GLU A 8 31.72 -21.99 -44.42
CA GLU A 8 30.35 -21.49 -44.21
C GLU A 8 29.54 -22.42 -43.30
N ASN A 9 29.68 -23.74 -43.42
CA ASN A 9 29.00 -24.70 -42.56
C ASN A 9 29.49 -24.63 -41.10
N THR A 10 30.80 -24.43 -40.89
CA THR A 10 31.35 -24.20 -39.54
C THR A 10 30.85 -22.89 -38.94
N GLN A 11 30.81 -21.81 -39.73
CA GLN A 11 30.33 -20.51 -39.26
C GLN A 11 28.84 -20.52 -38.93
N LEU A 12 28.02 -21.26 -39.70
CA LEU A 12 26.60 -21.46 -39.40
C LEU A 12 26.37 -22.25 -38.10
N LYS A 13 27.23 -23.24 -37.80
CA LYS A 13 27.17 -23.99 -36.54
C LYS A 13 27.54 -23.11 -35.34
N GLU A 14 28.56 -22.28 -35.48
CA GLU A 14 28.95 -21.32 -34.44
C GLU A 14 27.87 -20.28 -34.19
N ASN A 15 27.27 -19.72 -35.25
CA ASN A 15 26.16 -18.78 -35.14
C ASN A 15 24.94 -19.40 -34.44
N ARG A 16 24.63 -20.67 -34.72
CA ARG A 16 23.54 -21.37 -34.01
C ARG A 16 23.83 -21.48 -32.51
N ARG A 17 25.06 -21.87 -32.15
CA ARG A 17 25.48 -21.99 -30.75
C ARG A 17 25.41 -20.63 -30.03
N LEU A 18 25.86 -19.56 -30.69
CA LEU A 18 25.75 -18.21 -30.15
C LEU A 18 24.29 -17.77 -29.94
N LEU A 19 23.38 -18.15 -30.84
CA LEU A 19 21.95 -17.87 -30.66
C LEU A 19 21.36 -18.62 -29.47
N ASP A 20 21.76 -19.88 -29.27
CA ASP A 20 21.35 -20.68 -28.11
C ASP A 20 21.88 -20.06 -26.81
N ASP A 21 23.17 -19.70 -26.77
CA ASP A 21 23.81 -19.04 -25.62
C ASP A 21 23.14 -17.69 -25.30
N VAL A 22 22.82 -16.88 -26.32
CA VAL A 22 22.09 -15.60 -26.17
C VAL A 22 20.66 -15.84 -25.65
N SER A 23 20.01 -16.91 -26.10
CA SER A 23 18.66 -17.29 -25.66
C SER A 23 18.67 -17.72 -24.19
N GLU A 24 19.67 -18.47 -23.77
CA GLU A 24 19.88 -18.84 -22.37
C GLU A 24 20.19 -17.61 -21.51
N LEU A 25 21.07 -16.73 -21.96
CA LEU A 25 21.41 -15.50 -21.25
C LEU A 25 20.18 -14.60 -21.07
N LYS A 26 19.33 -14.47 -22.10
CA LYS A 26 18.07 -13.71 -22.01
C LYS A 26 17.09 -14.31 -21.02
N ARG A 27 16.96 -15.65 -20.97
CA ARG A 27 16.13 -16.32 -19.95
C ARG A 27 16.69 -16.13 -18.54
N ALA A 28 18.01 -16.22 -18.39
CA ALA A 28 18.68 -16.00 -17.11
C ALA A 28 18.52 -14.56 -16.62
N MET A 29 18.59 -13.57 -17.52
CA MET A 29 18.34 -12.16 -17.19
C MET A 29 16.86 -11.93 -16.85
N ALA A 30 15.91 -12.45 -17.63
CA ALA A 30 14.49 -12.33 -17.32
C ALA A 30 14.13 -12.94 -15.96
N LYS A 31 14.68 -14.13 -15.66
CA LYS A 31 14.52 -14.77 -14.35
C LYS A 31 15.14 -13.94 -13.22
N LYS A 32 16.33 -13.36 -13.45
CA LYS A 32 16.96 -12.46 -12.47
C LYS A 32 16.13 -11.20 -12.24
N ASP A 33 15.51 -10.64 -13.26
CA ASP A 33 14.65 -9.46 -13.13
C ASP A 33 13.35 -9.80 -12.39
N GLU A 34 12.74 -10.95 -12.69
CA GLU A 34 11.60 -11.49 -11.94
C GLU A 34 11.94 -11.76 -10.48
N ASP A 35 13.10 -12.36 -10.21
CA ASP A 35 13.60 -12.60 -8.87
C ASP A 35 13.92 -11.27 -8.16
N PHE A 36 14.55 -10.32 -8.84
CA PHE A 36 14.92 -9.02 -8.29
C PHE A 36 13.71 -8.14 -7.95
N LEU A 37 12.61 -8.26 -8.68
CA LEU A 37 11.36 -7.54 -8.37
C LEU A 37 10.43 -8.34 -7.44
N GLY A 38 10.41 -9.67 -7.56
CA GLY A 38 9.54 -10.57 -6.80
C GLY A 38 10.03 -10.87 -5.38
N LEU A 39 11.34 -11.03 -5.18
CA LEU A 39 11.91 -11.28 -3.84
C LEU A 39 11.71 -10.09 -2.88
N PRO A 40 11.92 -8.82 -3.27
CA PRO A 40 11.70 -7.70 -2.35
C PRO A 40 10.24 -7.53 -1.95
N ALA A 41 9.29 -7.74 -2.86
CA ALA A 41 7.87 -7.64 -2.54
C ALA A 41 7.44 -8.72 -1.54
N ALA A 42 7.80 -9.98 -1.78
CA ALA A 42 7.52 -11.08 -0.87
C ALA A 42 8.23 -10.91 0.49
N TRP A 43 9.46 -10.37 0.48
CA TRP A 43 10.18 -10.07 1.71
C TRP A 43 9.52 -8.95 2.51
N VAL A 44 9.07 -7.87 1.85
CA VAL A 44 8.32 -6.78 2.50
C VAL A 44 7.05 -7.32 3.14
N GLU A 45 6.25 -8.11 2.41
CA GLU A 45 5.02 -8.72 2.95
C GLU A 45 5.29 -9.57 4.20
N LYS A 46 6.31 -10.43 4.16
CA LYS A 46 6.70 -11.25 5.32
C LYS A 46 7.21 -10.41 6.49
N SER A 47 7.85 -9.27 6.20
CA SER A 47 8.46 -8.39 7.20
C SER A 47 7.47 -7.41 7.85
N LYS A 48 6.25 -7.24 7.30
CA LYS A 48 5.25 -6.29 7.84
C LYS A 48 4.89 -6.57 9.29
N ALA A 49 4.71 -7.84 9.67
CA ALA A 49 4.32 -8.21 11.03
C ALA A 49 5.45 -7.92 12.04
N ASP A 50 6.70 -8.22 11.68
CA ASP A 50 7.86 -7.93 12.51
C ASP A 50 8.10 -6.42 12.61
N ALA A 51 7.97 -5.68 11.50
CA ALA A 51 8.06 -4.23 11.49
C ALA A 51 6.98 -3.60 12.38
N ALA A 52 5.73 -4.06 12.29
CA ALA A 52 4.65 -3.59 13.15
C ALA A 52 4.97 -3.83 14.63
N ARG A 53 5.47 -5.03 14.99
CA ARG A 53 5.87 -5.36 16.38
C ARG A 53 6.98 -4.43 16.89
N VAL A 54 7.99 -4.16 16.07
CA VAL A 54 9.10 -3.26 16.44
C VAL A 54 8.61 -1.83 16.59
N MET A 55 7.77 -1.37 15.67
CA MET A 55 7.22 -0.01 15.69
C MET A 55 6.31 0.23 16.90
N THR A 56 5.58 -0.78 17.38
CA THR A 56 4.65 -0.66 18.51
C THR A 56 5.17 -1.21 19.84
N ALA A 57 6.47 -1.53 19.92
CA ALA A 57 7.07 -2.15 21.10
C ALA A 57 7.02 -1.25 22.35
N THR A 58 7.22 0.06 22.18
CA THR A 58 7.10 1.06 23.25
C THR A 58 6.39 2.32 22.75
N PRO A 59 5.85 3.16 23.66
CA PRO A 59 5.28 4.46 23.28
C PRO A 59 6.29 5.33 22.50
N GLU A 60 7.54 5.36 22.92
CA GLU A 60 8.60 6.16 22.29
C GLU A 60 8.92 5.63 20.88
N ALA A 61 9.07 4.31 20.73
CA ALA A 61 9.29 3.69 19.43
C ALA A 61 8.11 3.93 18.47
N THR A 62 6.89 3.93 19.01
CA THR A 62 5.67 4.24 18.26
C THR A 62 5.69 5.67 17.76
N ILE A 63 5.98 6.63 18.65
CA ILE A 63 6.05 8.05 18.31
C ILE A 63 7.11 8.30 17.24
N GLU A 64 8.32 7.76 17.39
CA GLU A 64 9.39 7.91 16.40
C GLU A 64 9.01 7.29 15.06
N SER A 65 8.37 6.12 15.08
CA SER A 65 7.87 5.46 13.87
C SER A 65 6.82 6.30 13.14
N PHE A 66 5.84 6.85 13.87
CA PHE A 66 4.86 7.76 13.28
C PHE A 66 5.52 9.04 12.75
N ARG A 67 6.48 9.63 13.47
CA ARG A 67 7.25 10.80 12.98
C ARG A 67 7.90 10.53 11.63
N LEU A 68 8.48 9.34 11.45
CA LEU A 68 9.07 8.93 10.18
C LEU A 68 8.00 8.78 9.09
N LEU A 69 6.90 8.08 9.38
CA LEU A 69 5.81 7.87 8.42
C LEU A 69 5.16 9.19 7.98
N TYR A 70 4.97 10.13 8.90
CA TYR A 70 4.41 11.45 8.60
C TYR A 70 5.24 12.30 7.63
N ARG A 71 6.53 11.95 7.41
CA ARG A 71 7.37 12.61 6.39
C ARG A 71 7.02 12.17 4.96
N LYS A 72 6.35 11.03 4.77
CA LYS A 72 5.93 10.53 3.46
C LYS A 72 4.52 11.06 3.14
N PRO A 73 4.31 11.79 2.04
CA PRO A 73 3.00 12.42 1.74
C PRO A 73 1.83 11.43 1.72
N GLU A 74 2.02 10.26 1.11
CA GLU A 74 1.00 9.22 0.97
C GLU A 74 0.67 8.60 2.33
N ALA A 75 1.70 8.28 3.13
CA ALA A 75 1.50 7.74 4.47
C ALA A 75 0.83 8.76 5.40
N LYS A 76 1.24 10.04 5.34
CA LYS A 76 0.58 11.13 6.06
C LYS A 76 -0.90 11.24 5.71
N LYS A 77 -1.26 11.17 4.42
CA LYS A 77 -2.65 11.19 3.96
C LYS A 77 -3.43 10.02 4.54
N MET A 78 -2.90 8.81 4.48
CA MET A 78 -3.56 7.60 4.99
C MET A 78 -3.73 7.63 6.51
N ILE A 79 -2.67 7.93 7.27
CA ILE A 79 -2.72 8.02 8.73
C ILE A 79 -3.72 9.09 9.18
N THR A 80 -3.74 10.25 8.52
CA THR A 80 -4.70 11.32 8.82
C THR A 80 -6.14 10.89 8.54
N ALA A 81 -6.39 10.16 7.45
CA ALA A 81 -7.71 9.62 7.13
C ALA A 81 -8.18 8.60 8.19
N ILE A 82 -7.30 7.69 8.61
CA ILE A 82 -7.60 6.71 9.68
C ILE A 82 -7.92 7.44 11.00
N GLY A 83 -7.06 8.38 11.41
CA GLY A 83 -7.26 9.13 12.66
C GLY A 83 -8.55 9.95 12.64
N SER A 84 -8.86 10.61 11.52
CA SER A 84 -10.10 11.36 11.34
C SER A 84 -11.34 10.47 11.39
N TYR A 85 -11.26 9.27 10.82
CA TYR A 85 -12.33 8.29 10.91
C TYR A 85 -12.53 7.79 12.34
N GLY A 86 -11.45 7.43 13.05
CA GLY A 86 -11.49 7.02 14.46
C GLY A 86 -12.14 8.10 15.35
N PHE A 87 -11.78 9.37 15.11
CA PHE A 87 -12.37 10.50 15.82
C PHE A 87 -13.87 10.65 15.54
N LYS A 88 -14.29 10.62 14.27
CA LYS A 88 -15.71 10.76 13.88
C LYS A 88 -16.57 9.59 14.37
N SER A 89 -16.06 8.36 14.26
CA SER A 89 -16.75 7.15 14.70
C SER A 89 -16.89 7.10 16.22
N GLY A 90 -15.86 7.51 16.97
CA GLY A 90 -15.89 7.59 18.44
C GLY A 90 -16.97 8.53 18.97
N GLN A 91 -17.21 9.66 18.29
CA GLN A 91 -18.21 10.65 18.72
C GLN A 91 -19.63 10.39 18.21
N LYS A 92 -19.84 9.38 17.37
CA LYS A 92 -21.13 9.15 16.71
C LYS A 92 -22.27 8.91 17.70
N LYS A 93 -22.05 8.07 18.73
CA LYS A 93 -23.06 7.75 19.74
C LYS A 93 -23.48 8.98 20.55
N ASP A 94 -22.50 9.76 21.02
CA ASP A 94 -22.75 10.96 21.82
C ASP A 94 -23.46 12.04 21.02
N ARG A 95 -23.12 12.17 19.73
CA ARG A 95 -23.81 13.07 18.79
C ARG A 95 -25.26 12.66 18.54
N ILE A 96 -25.50 11.37 18.30
CA ILE A 96 -26.87 10.84 18.14
C ILE A 96 -27.70 11.12 19.40
N ALA A 97 -27.16 10.83 20.59
CA ALA A 97 -27.85 11.08 21.85
C ALA A 97 -28.18 12.57 22.03
N SER A 98 -27.23 13.45 21.72
CA SER A 98 -27.41 14.90 21.80
C SER A 98 -28.50 15.38 20.84
N HIS A 99 -28.49 14.91 19.59
CA HIS A 99 -29.52 15.28 18.60
C HIS A 99 -30.91 14.78 19.01
N GLN A 100 -31.01 13.58 19.59
CA GLN A 100 -32.29 13.07 20.10
C GLN A 100 -32.84 13.94 21.24
N ILE A 101 -31.98 14.42 22.13
CA ILE A 101 -32.40 15.32 23.22
C ILE A 101 -32.84 16.67 22.66
N LEU A 102 -32.11 17.23 21.69
CA LEU A 102 -32.45 18.50 21.06
C LEU A 102 -33.77 18.43 20.29
N LYS A 103 -33.98 17.39 19.49
CA LYS A 103 -35.26 17.16 18.79
C LYS A 103 -36.46 17.02 19.73
N LYS A 104 -36.26 16.48 20.94
CA LYS A 104 -37.34 16.40 21.96
C LYS A 104 -37.69 17.77 22.55
N ARG A 105 -36.74 18.70 22.59
CA ARG A 105 -36.91 20.04 23.18
C ARG A 105 -37.36 21.07 22.15
N ASP A 106 -36.89 20.93 20.92
CA ASP A 106 -37.17 21.79 19.79
C ASP A 106 -37.49 20.90 18.57
N PRO A 107 -38.79 20.74 18.22
CA PRO A 107 -39.20 19.92 17.07
C PRO A 107 -38.66 20.43 15.73
N GLU A 108 -38.37 21.73 15.60
CA GLU A 108 -37.82 22.35 14.39
C GLU A 108 -36.28 22.32 14.36
N PHE A 109 -35.66 21.63 15.33
CA PHE A 109 -34.21 21.48 15.42
C PHE A 109 -33.62 20.96 14.11
N SER A 110 -32.61 21.69 13.61
CA SER A 110 -31.70 21.21 12.56
C SER A 110 -30.24 21.53 12.94
N GLU A 111 -29.31 20.69 12.49
CA GLU A 111 -27.89 20.89 12.74
C GLU A 111 -27.40 22.27 12.28
N THR A 112 -27.82 22.67 11.08
CA THR A 112 -27.45 23.94 10.46
C THR A 112 -27.93 25.14 11.28
N SER A 113 -29.17 25.11 11.79
CA SER A 113 -29.73 26.21 12.59
C SER A 113 -29.00 26.43 13.92
N TYR A 114 -28.46 25.36 14.52
CA TYR A 114 -27.69 25.41 15.76
C TYR A 114 -26.17 25.48 15.54
N GLY A 115 -25.71 25.54 14.29
CA GLY A 115 -24.28 25.51 13.95
C GLY A 115 -23.56 24.23 14.37
N LEU A 116 -24.30 23.13 14.55
CA LEU A 116 -23.74 21.84 14.92
C LEU A 116 -23.21 21.13 13.66
N ALA A 117 -22.05 20.49 13.78
CA ALA A 117 -21.58 19.66 12.68
C ALA A 117 -22.45 18.40 12.55
N PRO A 118 -22.75 17.97 11.31
CA PRO A 118 -23.69 16.87 11.05
C PRO A 118 -23.22 15.57 11.69
N ILE A 119 -24.18 14.69 12.03
CA ILE A 119 -23.85 13.32 12.43
C ILE A 119 -23.12 12.68 11.26
N PRO A 120 -21.91 12.12 11.46
CA PRO A 120 -21.21 11.44 10.38
C PRO A 120 -22.08 10.31 9.85
N GLU A 121 -22.38 10.33 8.55
CA GLU A 121 -22.91 9.15 7.86
C GLU A 121 -21.94 7.99 8.05
N GLU A 122 -22.45 6.76 8.00
CA GLU A 122 -21.62 5.56 8.02
C GLU A 122 -20.92 5.40 6.66
N GLY A 123 -20.01 6.33 6.38
CA GLY A 123 -19.28 6.43 5.12
C GLY A 123 -18.00 5.62 5.19
N GLN A 124 -17.86 4.73 4.19
CA GLN A 124 -16.72 3.94 3.74
C GLN A 124 -15.58 3.79 4.76
N ALA A 125 -15.34 2.53 5.18
CA ALA A 125 -14.19 2.18 5.99
C ALA A 125 -12.92 2.84 5.42
N PRO A 126 -12.03 3.39 6.26
CA PRO A 126 -10.81 4.02 5.77
C PRO A 126 -10.10 3.12 4.77
N PRO A 127 -9.38 3.67 3.79
CA PRO A 127 -8.74 2.87 2.72
C PRO A 127 -7.90 1.70 3.23
N CYS A 128 -7.40 1.81 4.46
CA CYS A 128 -6.58 0.80 5.14
C CYS A 128 -7.34 -0.43 5.65
N PHE A 129 -8.68 -0.43 5.61
CA PHE A 129 -9.53 -1.56 6.02
C PHE A 129 -10.19 -2.28 4.84
N LEU A 130 -9.87 -1.90 3.59
CA LEU A 130 -10.48 -2.45 2.37
C LEU A 130 -9.62 -3.54 1.69
N THR A 131 -8.67 -4.12 2.40
CA THR A 131 -7.75 -5.17 1.91
C THR A 131 -7.89 -6.45 2.70
#